data_AF-A0A3B8HDC2-F1
#
_entry.id   AF-A0A3B8HDC2-F1
#
_cell.length_a   1.000
_cell.length_b   1.000
_cell.length_c   1.000
_cell.angle_alpha   90.00
_cell.angle_beta   90.00
_cell.angle_gamma   90.00
#
_symmetry.space_group_name_H-M   'P 1'
#
loop_
_entity.id
_entity.type
_entity.pdbx_description
1 polymer ?
#
loop_
_entity_poly.entity_id
_entity_poly.type
_entity_poly.pdbx_seq_one_letter_code
_entity_poly.pdbx_strand_id
1 'polypeptide(L)'
;MKTCTHCCLPETQDSIRFDANGVCTVCNQIKVKKEKIDWDKRMEMLHALCDRFRGKHAYDCVIPFSGGKDSTYTLWYLVEKMKMKPLVVSFDHGF
;
A
#
# COMPACT_ATOMS: atom_id res chain seq x y z
N MET A 1 -20.27 -12.42 -22.09
CA MET A 1 -19.75 -11.52 -21.06
C MET A 1 -19.61 -12.30 -19.77
N LYS A 2 -18.39 -12.56 -19.31
CA LYS A 2 -18.13 -13.17 -18.00
C LYS A 2 -18.20 -12.13 -16.88
N THR A 3 -18.70 -12.54 -15.72
CA THR A 3 -18.75 -11.74 -14.50
C THR A 3 -18.24 -12.58 -13.33
N CYS A 4 -17.65 -11.91 -12.34
CA CYS A 4 -17.15 -12.59 -11.14
C CYS A 4 -18.31 -13.19 -10.36
N THR A 5 -18.18 -14.48 -10.02
CA THR A 5 -19.18 -15.19 -9.20
C THR A 5 -19.30 -14.67 -7.77
N HIS A 6 -18.31 -13.90 -7.28
CA HIS A 6 -18.30 -13.32 -5.92
C HIS A 6 -18.70 -11.84 -5.85
N CYS A 7 -18.35 -11.03 -6.85
CA CYS A 7 -18.48 -9.57 -6.76
C CYS A 7 -19.10 -8.92 -8.00
N CYS A 8 -19.62 -9.72 -8.94
CA CYS A 8 -20.28 -9.26 -10.17
C CYS A 8 -19.41 -8.41 -11.12
N LEU A 9 -18.12 -8.27 -10.84
CA LEU A 9 -17.19 -7.46 -11.63
C LEU A 9 -17.04 -8.07 -13.04
N PRO A 10 -17.21 -7.28 -14.11
CA PRO A 10 -17.22 -7.81 -15.48
C PRO A 10 -15.81 -8.04 -16.02
N GLU A 11 -15.69 -8.87 -17.06
CA GLU A 11 -14.43 -9.13 -17.76
C GLU A 11 -13.86 -7.93 -18.53
N THR A 12 -14.66 -6.87 -18.70
CA THR A 12 -14.23 -5.61 -19.33
C THR A 12 -13.43 -4.70 -18.40
N GLN A 13 -13.35 -5.04 -17.10
CA GLN A 13 -12.54 -4.29 -16.16
C GLN A 13 -11.06 -4.54 -16.39
N ASP A 14 -10.28 -3.46 -16.41
CA ASP A 14 -8.86 -3.51 -16.70
C ASP A 14 -8.10 -4.47 -15.78
N SER A 15 -7.20 -5.24 -16.39
CA SER A 15 -6.29 -6.17 -15.70
C SER A 15 -6.97 -7.29 -14.89
N ILE A 16 -8.27 -7.58 -15.12
CA ILE A 16 -8.94 -8.72 -14.49
C ILE A 16 -8.69 -10.03 -15.23
N ARG A 17 -8.39 -11.08 -14.45
CA ARG A 17 -8.40 -12.47 -14.88
C ARG A 17 -9.32 -13.28 -13.99
N PHE A 18 -9.97 -14.29 -14.56
CA PHE A 18 -10.81 -15.24 -13.85
C PHE A 18 -10.06 -16.55 -13.69
N ASP A 19 -10.23 -17.19 -12.53
CA ASP A 19 -9.80 -18.58 -12.35
C ASP A 19 -10.83 -19.57 -12.93
N ALA A 20 -10.55 -20.87 -12.79
CA ALA A 20 -11.41 -21.94 -13.28
C ALA A 20 -12.82 -21.96 -12.63
N ASN A 21 -13.00 -21.31 -11.47
CA ASN A 21 -14.27 -21.21 -10.76
C ASN A 21 -15.03 -19.92 -11.10
N GLY A 22 -14.52 -19.11 -12.04
CA GLY A 22 -15.13 -17.83 -12.41
C GLY A 22 -14.91 -16.72 -11.38
N VAL A 23 -13.93 -16.85 -10.49
CA VAL A 23 -13.60 -15.83 -9.47
C VAL A 23 -12.54 -14.88 -10.01
N CYS A 24 -12.76 -13.56 -9.88
CA CYS A 24 -11.81 -12.57 -10.38
C CYS A 24 -10.56 -12.47 -9.51
N THR A 25 -9.47 -12.01 -10.13
CA THR A 25 -8.16 -11.83 -9.48
C THR A 25 -8.23 -10.96 -8.23
N VAL A 26 -9.09 -9.93 -8.21
CA VAL A 26 -9.26 -9.05 -7.04
C VAL A 26 -9.83 -9.81 -5.84
N CYS A 27 -10.87 -10.62 -6.05
CA CYS A 27 -11.46 -11.45 -4.99
C CYS A 27 -10.43 -12.47 -4.46
N ASN A 28 -9.69 -13.11 -5.36
CA ASN A 28 -8.62 -14.04 -4.97
C ASN A 28 -7.51 -13.36 -4.17
N GLN A 29 -7.11 -12.14 -4.54
CA GLN A 29 -6.14 -11.35 -3.76
C GLN A 29 -6.68 -10.93 -2.39
N ILE A 30 -7.95 -10.54 -2.29
CA ILE A 30 -8.58 -10.21 -1.01
C ILE A 30 -8.56 -11.43 -0.09
N LYS A 31 -8.87 -12.62 -0.60
CA LYS A 31 -8.80 -13.87 0.15
C LYS A 31 -7.39 -14.10 0.71
N VAL A 32 -6.37 -14.00 -0.14
CA VAL A 32 -4.96 -14.11 0.29
C VAL A 32 -4.60 -13.07 1.34
N LYS A 33 -5.01 -11.82 1.15
CA LYS A 33 -4.76 -10.73 2.12
C LYS A 33 -5.42 -10.98 3.48
N LYS A 34 -6.58 -11.62 3.52
CA LYS A 34 -7.29 -11.92 4.78
C LYS A 34 -6.80 -13.19 5.47
N GLU A 35 -6.47 -14.22 4.71
CA GLU A 35 -6.20 -15.55 5.25
C GLU A 35 -4.71 -15.87 5.42
N LYS A 36 -3.84 -15.28 4.58
CA LYS A 36 -2.41 -15.64 4.52
C LYS A 36 -1.48 -14.56 5.05
N ILE A 37 -1.95 -13.32 5.17
CA ILE A 37 -1.13 -12.20 5.64
C ILE A 37 -1.46 -11.95 7.10
N ASP A 38 -0.47 -12.18 7.95
CA ASP A 38 -0.48 -11.75 9.34
C ASP A 38 -0.18 -10.24 9.39
N TRP A 39 -1.22 -9.43 9.49
CA TRP A 39 -1.10 -7.97 9.48
C TRP A 39 -0.50 -7.40 10.76
N ASP A 40 -0.70 -8.06 11.90
CA ASP A 40 -0.15 -7.64 13.18
C ASP A 40 1.37 -7.82 13.15
N LYS A 41 1.85 -8.98 12.70
CA LYS A 41 3.29 -9.21 12.49
C LYS A 41 3.90 -8.23 11.48
N ARG A 42 3.19 -7.90 10.40
CA ARG A 42 3.66 -6.90 9.43
C ARG A 42 3.75 -5.51 10.07
N MET A 43 2.84 -5.17 10.97
CA MET A 43 2.87 -3.92 11.72
C MET A 43 4.07 -3.88 12.68
N GLU A 44 4.33 -4.96 13.41
CA GLU A 44 5.50 -5.08 14.28
C GLU A 44 6.81 -4.91 13.50
N MET A 45 6.91 -5.53 12.32
CA MET A 45 8.08 -5.36 11.44
C MET A 45 8.27 -3.91 11.00
N LEU A 46 7.18 -3.19 10.71
CA LEU A 46 7.24 -1.77 10.35
C LEU A 46 7.68 -0.91 11.54
N HIS A 47 7.12 -1.15 12.73
CA HIS A 47 7.54 -0.46 13.95
C HIS A 47 9.03 -0.68 14.22
N ALA A 48 9.49 -1.92 14.21
CA ALA A 48 10.89 -2.25 14.40
C ALA A 48 11.80 -1.56 13.37
N LEU A 49 11.34 -1.43 12.11
CA LEU A 49 12.08 -0.70 11.09
C LEU A 49 12.15 0.81 11.39
N CYS A 50 11.03 1.43 11.74
CA CYS A 50 10.96 2.85 12.10
C CYS A 50 11.84 3.17 13.32
N ASP A 51 11.77 2.33 14.36
CA ASP A 51 12.52 2.50 15.62
C ASP A 51 14.04 2.49 15.40
N ARG A 52 14.53 1.79 14.37
CA ARG A 52 15.95 1.79 14.02
C ARG A 52 16.47 3.16 13.60
N PHE A 53 15.63 4.05 13.08
CA PHE A 53 16.06 5.34 12.52
C PHE A 53 15.49 6.55 13.25
N ARG A 54 14.39 6.39 14.00
CA ARG A 54 13.70 7.51 14.67
C ARG A 54 14.60 8.29 15.62
N GLY A 55 14.61 9.61 15.48
CA GLY A 55 15.23 10.55 16.41
C GLY A 55 16.76 10.54 16.41
N LYS A 56 17.40 9.82 15.48
CA LYS A 56 18.88 9.72 15.43
C LYS A 56 19.54 10.90 14.71
N HIS A 57 18.81 11.55 13.80
CA HIS A 57 19.32 12.63 12.96
C HIS A 57 18.29 13.76 12.80
N ALA A 58 18.62 14.74 11.95
CA ALA A 58 17.70 15.81 11.56
C ALA A 58 16.41 15.27 10.92
N TYR A 59 16.49 14.13 10.23
CA TYR A 59 15.36 13.41 9.62
C TYR A 59 15.51 11.91 9.83
N ASP A 60 14.38 11.20 9.93
CA ASP A 60 14.32 9.76 10.20
C ASP A 60 14.28 8.92 8.92
N CYS A 61 13.76 9.48 7.82
CA CYS A 61 13.71 8.86 6.50
C CYS A 61 13.53 9.91 5.40
N VAL A 62 13.62 9.49 4.14
CA VAL A 62 13.31 10.33 2.97
C VAL A 62 12.01 9.82 2.34
N ILE A 63 11.10 10.73 2.02
CA ILE A 63 9.85 10.41 1.30
C ILE A 63 9.83 11.18 -0.02
N PRO A 64 9.97 10.50 -1.16
CA PRO A 64 9.64 11.06 -2.46
C PRO A 64 8.15 11.36 -2.54
N PHE A 65 7.81 12.62 -2.80
CA PHE A 65 6.44 13.13 -2.71
C PHE A 65 5.99 13.71 -4.05
N SER A 66 5.05 13.03 -4.69
CA SER A 66 4.48 13.44 -5.99
C SER A 66 3.20 14.26 -5.89
N GLY A 67 2.64 14.43 -4.68
CA GLY A 67 1.30 15.01 -4.49
C GLY A 67 0.13 14.06 -4.81
N GLY A 68 0.40 12.85 -5.31
CA GLY A 68 -0.63 11.84 -5.56
C GLY A 68 -1.18 11.21 -4.27
N LYS A 69 -2.27 10.45 -4.40
CA LYS A 69 -2.94 9.77 -3.26
C LYS A 69 -1.98 8.87 -2.46
N ASP A 70 -1.10 8.15 -3.13
CA ASP A 70 -0.26 7.12 -2.50
C ASP A 70 0.88 7.75 -1.70
N SER A 71 1.55 8.76 -2.26
CA SER A 71 2.58 9.53 -1.55
C SER A 71 1.99 10.35 -0.40
N THR A 72 0.79 10.91 -0.59
CA THR A 72 0.04 11.61 0.46
C THR A 72 -0.30 10.69 1.63
N TYR A 73 -0.86 9.50 1.36
CA TYR A 73 -1.18 8.55 2.42
C TYR A 73 0.09 8.04 3.12
N THR A 74 1.16 7.77 2.37
CA THR A 74 2.44 7.33 2.94
C THR A 74 3.02 8.37 3.90
N LEU A 75 3.06 9.64 3.48
CA LEU A 75 3.52 10.74 4.33
C LEU A 75 2.66 10.87 5.59
N TRP A 76 1.33 10.94 5.42
CA TRP A 76 0.40 11.03 6.54
C TRP A 76 0.57 9.88 7.52
N TYR A 77 0.69 8.64 7.03
CA TYR A 77 0.80 7.46 7.89
C TYR A 77 2.11 7.47 8.69
N LEU A 78 3.23 7.80 8.06
CA LEU A 78 4.53 7.84 8.74
C LEU A 78 4.59 8.95 9.79
N VAL A 79 4.01 10.12 9.52
CA VAL A 79 3.97 11.24 10.48
C VAL A 79 2.96 10.97 11.60
N GLU A 80 1.71 10.65 11.25
CA GLU A 80 0.63 10.58 12.22
C GLU A 80 0.60 9.29 13.02
N LYS A 81 0.88 8.15 12.37
CA LYS A 81 0.79 6.84 13.01
C LYS A 81 2.14 6.35 13.51
N MET A 82 3.20 6.49 12.72
CA MET A 82 4.53 5.98 13.08
C MET A 82 5.41 7.00 13.81
N LYS A 83 4.95 8.27 13.92
CA LYS A 83 5.65 9.39 14.58
C LYS A 83 7.08 9.58 14.06
N MET A 84 7.26 9.44 12.75
CA MET A 84 8.52 9.69 12.06
C MET A 84 8.61 11.15 11.63
N LYS A 85 9.84 11.67 11.55
CA LYS A 85 10.19 12.98 11.00
C LYS A 85 10.86 12.82 9.62
N PRO A 86 10.09 12.71 8.54
CA PRO A 86 10.65 12.52 7.20
C PRO A 86 11.20 13.83 6.61
N LEU A 87 12.24 13.70 5.77
CA LEU A 87 12.57 14.69 4.75
C LEU A 87 11.67 14.44 3.55
N VAL A 88 10.73 15.35 3.30
CA VAL A 88 9.80 15.26 2.17
C VAL A 88 10.43 15.92 0.96
N VAL A 89 10.55 15.18 -0.13
CA VAL A 89 11.23 15.65 -1.35
C VAL A 89 10.26 15.55 -2.52
N SER A 90 9.86 16.69 -3.06
CA SER A 90 9.17 16.76 -4.35
C SER A 90 10.20 17.05 -5.43
N PHE A 91 10.05 16.39 -6.58
CA PHE A 91 10.88 16.64 -7.76
C PHE A 91 9.97 17.05 -8.91
N ASP A 92 10.22 18.24 -9.45
CA ASP A 92 9.55 18.73 -10.64
C ASP A 92 10.34 18.28 -11.87
N HIS A 93 9.70 17.49 -12.72
CA HIS A 93 10.30 16.96 -13.94
C HIS A 93 10.32 17.99 -15.09
N GLY A 94 9.61 19.12 -14.97
CA GLY A 94 9.64 20.23 -15.93
C GLY A 94 8.95 19.96 -17.27
N PHE A 95 8.04 18.98 -17.34
CA PHE A 95 7.22 18.67 -18.53
C PHE A 95 5.79 19.15 -18.38
#